data_AF-A0A3B0V1P8-F1
#
_entry.id   AF-A0A3B0V1P8-F1
#
_cell.length_a   1.000
_cell.length_b   1.000
_cell.length_c   1.000
_cell.angle_alpha   90.00
_cell.angle_beta   90.00
_cell.angle_gamma   90.00
#
_symmetry.space_group_name_H-M   'P 1'
#
loop_
_entity.id
_entity.type
_entity.pdbx_description
1 polymer ?
#
loop_
_entity_poly.entity_id
_entity_poly.type
_entity_poly.pdbx_seq_one_letter_code
_entity_poly.pdbx_strand_id
1 'polypeptide(L)'
;MKLKTIVTLMLLTLGLWYVSASGYMLSKAWLSQYLIKAAWEQTLVDKQWHKPWSWADTYPVATLEIPRLSTSSYVLAGTSDRNLAFSITHLSSSGMPGQQKTVVLSGHQDSHFDYLQNLQIGD
;
A
#
# COMPACT_ATOMS: atom_id res chain seq x y z
N MET A 1 46.02 -13.36 -0.67
CA MET A 1 45.33 -12.38 -1.54
C MET A 1 45.88 -10.99 -1.28
N LYS A 2 46.02 -10.14 -2.31
CA LYS A 2 46.44 -8.74 -2.12
C LYS A 2 45.32 -7.96 -1.41
N LEU A 3 45.67 -7.04 -0.50
CA LEU A 3 44.70 -6.21 0.25
C LEU A 3 43.66 -5.54 -0.66
N LYS A 4 44.09 -5.03 -1.82
CA LYS A 4 43.21 -4.43 -2.83
C LYS A 4 42.10 -5.39 -3.29
N THR A 5 42.43 -6.66 -3.53
CA THR A 5 41.45 -7.67 -3.96
C THR A 5 40.42 -7.96 -2.85
N ILE A 6 40.85 -7.99 -1.59
CA ILE A 6 39.93 -8.18 -0.44
C ILE A 6 38.95 -7.00 -0.35
N VAL A 7 39.47 -5.76 -0.41
CA VAL A 7 38.65 -4.55 -0.36
C VAL A 7 37.66 -4.49 -1.53
N THR A 8 38.11 -4.80 -2.76
CA THR A 8 37.21 -4.83 -3.92
C THR A 8 36.08 -5.85 -3.75
N LEU A 9 36.39 -7.06 -3.28
CA LEU A 9 35.36 -8.08 -3.05
C LEU A 9 34.38 -7.65 -1.95
N MET A 10 34.86 -7.07 -0.86
CA MET A 10 33.99 -6.54 0.20
C MET A 10 33.02 -5.48 -0.34
N LEU A 11 33.53 -4.51 -1.12
CA LEU A 11 32.68 -3.47 -1.71
C LEU A 11 31.66 -4.04 -2.69
N LEU A 12 32.04 -5.02 -3.51
CA LEU A 12 31.10 -5.68 -4.44
C LEU A 12 30.01 -6.45 -3.69
N THR A 13 30.36 -7.16 -2.61
CA THR A 13 29.36 -7.88 -1.80
C THR A 13 28.39 -6.94 -1.09
N LEU A 14 28.88 -5.83 -0.53
CA LEU A 14 28.06 -4.79 0.09
C LEU A 14 27.15 -4.12 -0.95
N GLY A 15 27.68 -3.78 -2.13
CA GLY A 15 26.91 -3.22 -3.23
C GLY A 15 25.78 -4.15 -3.69
N LEU A 16 26.09 -5.43 -3.89
CA LEU A 16 25.09 -6.43 -4.27
C LEU A 16 24.02 -6.57 -3.19
N TRP A 17 24.40 -6.57 -1.91
CA TRP A 17 23.46 -6.60 -0.78
C TRP A 17 22.46 -5.44 -0.83
N TYR A 18 22.93 -4.21 -1.02
CA TYR A 18 22.04 -3.04 -1.10
C TYR A 18 21.09 -3.10 -2.30
N VAL A 19 21.59 -3.53 -3.47
CA VAL A 19 20.75 -3.69 -4.67
C VAL A 19 19.69 -4.77 -4.44
N SER A 20 20.06 -5.91 -3.87
CA SER A 20 19.11 -6.99 -3.55
C SER A 20 18.07 -6.56 -2.52
N ALA A 21 18.46 -5.82 -1.48
CA ALA A 21 17.54 -5.30 -0.47
C ALA A 21 16.54 -4.30 -1.08
N SER A 22 17.02 -3.38 -1.92
CA SER A 22 16.14 -2.43 -2.63
C SER A 22 15.19 -3.15 -3.59
N GLY A 23 15.68 -4.13 -4.35
CA GLY A 23 14.87 -4.93 -5.25
C GLY A 23 13.76 -5.67 -4.50
N TYR A 24 14.10 -6.28 -3.36
CA TYR A 24 13.12 -6.95 -2.49
C TYR A 24 11.98 -6.02 -2.05
N MET A 25 12.29 -4.78 -1.64
CA MET A 25 11.27 -3.81 -1.22
C MET A 25 10.32 -3.44 -2.36
N LEU A 26 10.85 -3.14 -3.54
CA LEU A 26 10.05 -2.79 -4.72
C LEU A 26 9.18 -3.97 -5.19
N SER A 27 9.75 -5.18 -5.25
CA SER A 27 9.00 -6.38 -5.61
C SER A 27 7.86 -6.65 -4.62
N LYS A 28 8.12 -6.47 -3.31
CA LYS A 28 7.09 -6.63 -2.28
C LYS A 28 5.97 -5.60 -2.42
N ALA A 29 6.31 -4.34 -2.69
CA ALA A 29 5.33 -3.28 -2.92
C ALA A 29 4.43 -3.62 -4.12
N TRP A 30 5.02 -3.96 -5.27
CA TRP A 30 4.27 -4.34 -6.46
C TRP A 30 3.37 -5.57 -6.24
N LEU A 31 3.91 -6.63 -5.63
CA LEU A 31 3.16 -7.84 -5.35
C LEU A 31 1.99 -7.57 -4.39
N SER A 32 2.19 -6.73 -3.37
CA SER A 32 1.14 -6.38 -2.43
C SER A 32 -0.04 -5.68 -3.10
N GLN A 33 0.20 -4.75 -4.04
CA GLN A 33 -0.88 -4.11 -4.80
C GLN A 33 -1.67 -5.10 -5.65
N TYR A 34 -0.97 -6.02 -6.32
CA TYR A 34 -1.62 -7.08 -7.10
C TYR A 34 -2.52 -7.97 -6.21
N LEU A 35 -2.03 -8.37 -5.04
CA LEU A 35 -2.78 -9.19 -4.10
C LEU A 35 -3.96 -8.46 -3.45
N ILE A 36 -3.81 -7.18 -3.14
CA ILE A 36 -4.90 -6.32 -2.63
C ILE A 36 -6.00 -6.19 -3.68
N LYS A 37 -5.62 -5.95 -4.94
CA LYS A 37 -6.58 -5.93 -6.05
C LYS A 37 -7.34 -7.26 -6.16
N ALA A 38 -6.63 -8.39 -6.16
CA ALA A 38 -7.26 -9.71 -6.25
C ALA A 38 -8.23 -9.98 -5.09
N ALA A 39 -7.86 -9.61 -3.86
CA ALA A 39 -8.74 -9.72 -2.70
C ALA A 39 -9.98 -8.83 -2.81
N TRP A 40 -9.84 -7.63 -3.37
CA TRP A 40 -10.97 -6.73 -3.63
C TRP A 40 -11.92 -7.30 -4.68
N GLU A 41 -11.38 -7.79 -5.80
CA GLU A 41 -12.18 -8.42 -6.86
C GLU A 41 -12.96 -9.62 -6.32
N GLN A 42 -12.34 -10.47 -5.49
CA GLN A 42 -13.02 -11.58 -4.85
C GLN A 42 -14.14 -11.10 -3.89
N THR A 43 -13.86 -10.06 -3.09
CA THR A 43 -14.83 -9.43 -2.18
C THR A 43 -16.05 -8.90 -2.95
N LEU A 44 -15.85 -8.37 -4.15
CA LEU A 44 -16.96 -7.90 -5.00
C LEU A 44 -17.85 -9.04 -5.50
N VAL A 45 -17.29 -10.23 -5.72
CA VAL A 45 -18.02 -11.41 -6.22
C VAL A 45 -18.89 -12.03 -5.14
N ASP A 46 -18.30 -12.37 -3.99
CA ASP A 46 -19.00 -13.14 -2.94
C ASP A 46 -19.49 -12.30 -1.76
N LYS A 47 -19.17 -10.99 -1.74
CA LYS A 47 -19.52 -10.04 -0.68
C LYS A 47 -18.95 -10.42 0.69
N GLN A 48 -17.87 -11.20 0.73
CA GLN A 48 -17.14 -11.52 1.95
C GLN A 48 -15.78 -10.85 1.94
N TRP A 49 -15.26 -10.50 3.13
CA TRP A 49 -13.96 -9.87 3.24
C TRP A 49 -12.83 -10.88 2.99
N HIS A 50 -11.98 -10.59 2.01
CA HIS A 50 -10.82 -11.42 1.70
C HIS A 50 -9.51 -10.75 2.08
N LYS A 51 -8.60 -11.53 2.66
CA LYS A 51 -7.24 -11.07 2.93
C LYS A 51 -6.39 -11.16 1.65
N PRO A 52 -5.53 -10.16 1.37
CA PRO A 52 -4.65 -10.20 0.21
C PRO A 52 -3.60 -11.33 0.28
N TRP A 53 -3.21 -11.74 1.49
CA TRP A 53 -2.41 -12.94 1.74
C TRP A 53 -2.83 -13.55 3.08
N SER A 54 -2.54 -14.83 3.31
CA SER A 54 -3.13 -15.61 4.41
C SER A 54 -2.89 -15.04 5.81
N TRP A 55 -1.74 -14.40 6.05
CA TRP A 55 -1.38 -13.76 7.32
C TRP A 55 -1.55 -12.23 7.31
N ALA A 56 -2.34 -11.66 6.39
CA ALA A 56 -2.62 -10.22 6.44
C ALA A 56 -3.49 -9.87 7.66
N ASP A 57 -3.16 -8.78 8.34
CA ASP A 57 -3.93 -8.24 9.46
C ASP A 57 -4.99 -7.21 8.98
N THR A 58 -5.30 -7.24 7.68
CA THR A 58 -6.20 -6.30 7.00
C THR A 58 -6.80 -6.93 5.74
N TYR A 59 -7.76 -6.23 5.14
CA TYR A 59 -8.47 -6.58 3.91
C TYR A 59 -9.00 -5.29 3.25
N PRO A 60 -9.16 -5.25 1.92
CA PRO A 60 -9.74 -4.10 1.23
C PRO A 60 -11.23 -3.98 1.55
N VAL A 61 -11.67 -2.75 1.86
CA VAL A 61 -13.06 -2.42 2.24
C VAL A 61 -13.74 -1.49 1.25
N ALA A 62 -12.98 -0.73 0.48
CA ALA A 62 -13.50 0.20 -0.52
C ALA A 62 -12.43 0.54 -1.56
N THR A 63 -12.85 1.21 -2.62
CA THR A 63 -11.97 1.97 -3.51
C THR A 63 -12.28 3.46 -3.35
N LEU A 64 -11.25 4.28 -3.43
CA LEU A 64 -11.33 5.74 -3.51
C LEU A 64 -10.90 6.16 -4.91
N GLU A 65 -11.81 6.81 -5.63
CA GLU A 65 -11.57 7.27 -7.00
C GLU A 65 -11.72 8.79 -7.08
N ILE A 66 -10.74 9.44 -7.70
CA ILE A 66 -10.75 10.88 -7.99
C ILE A 66 -10.72 11.03 -9.52
N PRO A 67 -11.89 11.12 -10.19
CA PRO A 67 -11.98 11.04 -11.64
C PRO A 67 -11.16 12.10 -12.38
N ARG A 68 -11.15 13.35 -11.89
CA ARG A 68 -10.41 14.44 -12.52
C ARG A 68 -8.90 14.20 -12.55
N LEU A 69 -8.38 13.51 -11.53
CA LEU A 69 -6.96 13.16 -11.41
C LEU A 69 -6.65 11.78 -11.99
N SER A 70 -7.62 11.07 -12.58
CA SER A 70 -7.48 9.69 -13.06
C SER A 70 -6.82 8.76 -12.02
N THR A 71 -7.11 9.00 -10.74
CA THR A 71 -6.47 8.31 -9.62
C THR A 71 -7.48 7.40 -8.95
N SER A 72 -7.05 6.17 -8.65
CA SER A 72 -7.82 5.18 -7.90
C SER A 72 -6.91 4.53 -6.86
N SER A 73 -7.44 4.29 -5.67
CA SER A 73 -6.72 3.71 -4.55
C SER A 73 -7.60 2.71 -3.82
N TYR A 74 -7.03 1.60 -3.35
CA TYR A 74 -7.72 0.69 -2.46
C TYR A 74 -7.70 1.24 -1.04
N VAL A 75 -8.75 0.98 -0.27
CA VAL A 75 -8.85 1.36 1.14
C VAL A 75 -8.83 0.08 1.96
N LEU A 76 -7.87 -0.04 2.87
CA LEU A 76 -7.69 -1.19 3.75
C LEU A 76 -8.36 -0.98 5.10
N ALA A 77 -8.90 -2.04 5.70
CA ALA A 77 -9.44 -2.00 7.05
C ALA A 77 -8.37 -1.74 8.12
N GLY A 78 -8.61 -0.76 8.98
CA GLY A 78 -7.81 -0.49 10.16
C GLY A 78 -6.55 0.34 9.89
N THR A 79 -6.24 1.26 10.82
CA THR A 79 -5.16 2.26 10.73
C THR A 79 -3.91 1.83 11.50
N SER A 80 -3.30 0.72 11.11
CA SER A 80 -1.97 0.34 11.62
C SER A 80 -0.86 0.84 10.70
N ASP A 81 0.32 1.13 11.25
CA ASP A 81 1.50 1.53 10.46
C ASP A 81 1.84 0.49 9.37
N ARG A 82 1.61 -0.78 9.67
CA ARG A 82 1.79 -1.88 8.72
C ARG A 82 0.84 -1.76 7.52
N ASN A 83 -0.42 -1.41 7.76
CA ASN A 83 -1.42 -1.26 6.69
C ASN A 83 -1.16 0.01 5.87
N LEU A 84 -0.79 1.09 6.54
CA LEU A 84 -0.42 2.37 5.92
C LEU A 84 0.76 2.23 4.96
N ALA A 85 1.69 1.32 5.23
CA ALA A 85 2.78 1.02 4.30
C ALA A 85 2.30 0.46 2.94
N PHE A 86 1.09 -0.12 2.88
CA PHE A 86 0.57 -0.76 1.67
C PHE A 86 -0.56 0.02 1.00
N SER A 87 -1.35 0.82 1.72
CA SER A 87 -2.41 1.60 1.10
C SER A 87 -3.00 2.68 2.01
N ILE A 88 -4.03 3.37 1.51
CA ILE A 88 -4.94 4.16 2.32
C ILE A 88 -5.67 3.22 3.27
N THR A 89 -5.92 3.68 4.49
CA THR A 89 -6.57 2.90 5.55
C THR A 89 -7.82 3.59 6.05
N HIS A 90 -8.81 2.80 6.45
CA HIS A 90 -10.03 3.26 7.10
C HIS A 90 -9.89 3.17 8.62
N LEU A 91 -10.23 4.25 9.33
CA LEU A 91 -10.28 4.26 10.79
C LEU A 91 -11.51 3.48 11.27
N SER A 92 -11.28 2.35 11.94
CA SER A 92 -12.34 1.43 12.35
C SER A 92 -13.40 2.03 13.31
N SER A 93 -13.06 3.09 14.04
CA SER A 93 -14.01 3.82 14.90
C SER A 93 -14.85 4.87 14.16
N SER A 94 -14.54 5.15 12.89
CA SER A 94 -15.29 6.07 12.04
C SER A 94 -16.47 5.40 11.34
N GLY A 95 -17.28 6.18 10.63
CA GLY A 95 -18.35 5.66 9.79
C GLY A 95 -17.81 4.85 8.60
N MET A 96 -18.65 3.96 8.05
CA MET A 96 -18.43 3.33 6.74
C MET A 96 -19.15 4.12 5.64
N PRO A 97 -18.70 4.03 4.37
CA PRO A 97 -19.43 4.59 3.24
C PRO A 97 -20.91 4.16 3.26
N GLY A 98 -21.82 5.12 3.10
CA GLY A 98 -23.27 4.91 3.16
C GLY A 98 -23.91 5.05 4.55
N GLN A 99 -23.12 5.23 5.61
CA GLN A 99 -23.65 5.53 6.95
C GLN A 99 -23.81 7.04 7.18
N GLN A 100 -24.74 7.43 8.05
CA GLN A 100 -24.88 8.82 8.54
C GLN A 100 -23.80 9.15 9.59
N LYS A 101 -22.54 8.90 9.26
CA LYS A 101 -21.37 9.15 10.11
C LYS A 101 -20.20 9.59 9.24
N THR A 102 -19.32 10.42 9.78
CA THR A 102 -18.08 10.81 9.09
C THR A 102 -17.18 9.60 8.89
N VAL A 103 -16.80 9.35 7.64
CA VAL A 103 -15.77 8.36 7.27
C VAL A 103 -14.41 9.03 7.40
N VAL A 104 -13.47 8.37 8.07
CA VAL A 104 -12.10 8.88 8.23
C VAL A 104 -11.14 7.92 7.55
N LEU A 105 -10.37 8.46 6.60
CA LEU A 105 -9.32 7.76 5.87
C LEU A 105 -7.95 8.32 6.27
N SER A 106 -6.92 7.48 6.25
CA SER A 106 -5.55 7.85 6.60
C SER A 106 -4.58 7.22 5.61
N GLY A 107 -3.58 7.98 5.18
CA GLY A 107 -2.59 7.57 4.20
C GLY A 107 -1.36 8.47 4.28
N HIS A 108 -0.21 7.96 3.85
CA HIS A 108 1.02 8.73 3.78
C HIS A 108 0.95 9.78 2.67
N GLN A 109 1.32 11.02 3.00
CA GLN A 109 1.28 12.16 2.07
C GLN A 109 2.24 12.00 0.87
N ASP A 110 3.33 11.25 1.02
CA ASP A 110 4.39 11.12 0.01
C ASP A 110 4.20 9.91 -0.93
N SER A 111 3.14 9.14 -0.75
CA SER A 111 2.91 7.88 -1.47
C SER A 111 1.43 7.63 -1.77
N HIS A 112 0.60 7.43 -0.75
CA HIS A 112 -0.82 7.06 -0.94
C HIS A 112 -1.76 8.27 -1.06
N PHE A 113 -1.31 9.44 -0.60
CA PHE A 113 -2.06 10.70 -0.60
C PHE A 113 -1.29 11.86 -1.26
N ASP A 114 -0.31 11.55 -2.10
CA ASP A 114 0.48 12.53 -2.86
C ASP A 114 -0.38 13.38 -3.81
N TYR A 115 -1.53 12.86 -4.23
CA TYR A 115 -2.50 13.57 -5.07
C TYR A 115 -3.39 14.56 -4.30
N LEU A 116 -3.44 14.53 -2.96
CA LEU A 116 -4.31 15.43 -2.18
C LEU A 116 -3.97 16.91 -2.43
N GLN A 117 -2.70 17.22 -2.66
CA GLN A 117 -2.24 18.58 -2.98
C GLN A 117 -2.83 19.14 -4.28
N ASN A 118 -3.33 18.25 -5.16
CA ASN A 118 -3.89 18.62 -6.45
C ASN A 118 -5.41 18.70 -6.43
N LEU A 119 -6.07 18.39 -5.31
CA LEU A 119 -7.54 18.42 -5.19
C LEU A 119 -8.08 19.84 -5.23
N GLN A 120 -9.29 19.97 -5.75
CA GLN A 120 -10.04 21.22 -5.88
C GLN A 120 -11.42 21.08 -5.24
N ILE A 121 -12.02 22.20 -4.86
CA ILE A 121 -13.40 22.21 -4.39
C ILE A 121 -14.32 21.72 -5.50
N GLY A 122 -15.04 20.62 -5.26
CA GLY A 122 -15.95 20.00 -6.23
C GLY A 122 -15.43 18.70 -6.85
N ASP A 123 -14.19 18.29 -6.53
CA ASP A 123 -13.68 16.94 -6.82
C ASP A 123 -14.34 15.84 -5.96
#